data_AF-A0A9D7EF12-F1
#
_entry.id   AF-A0A9D7EF12-F1
#
_cell.length_a   1.000
_cell.length_b   1.000
_cell.length_c   1.000
_cell.angle_alpha   90.00
_cell.angle_beta   90.00
_cell.angle_gamma   90.00
#
_symmetry.space_group_name_H-M   'P 1'
#
loop_
_entity.id
_entity.type
_entity.pdbx_description
1 polymer ?
#
loop_
_entity_poly.entity_id
_entity_poly.type
_entity_poly.pdbx_seq_one_letter_code
_entity_poly.pdbx_strand_id
1 'polypeptide(L)'
;MVCNASDGCPNDGNKVAPGNCGCGNQEPGALCDDGNASTSNDVIGGDCLCAGTQQNADCLGAPNGPALPGSPCDDGNAAAGNDTWSVACACVGLPIDCNGVPGGGAVMDDCGVCGGANACFDVQVCYTAGPTDDPDAEEAANGNMYHDGGIGPGV
;
A
#
# COMPACT_ATOMS: atom_id res chain seq x y z
N MET A 1 -55.11 -18.49 14.75
CA MET A 1 -54.74 -18.71 16.16
C MET A 1 -55.44 -19.97 16.63
N VAL A 2 -54.70 -21.01 17.02
CA VAL A 2 -55.32 -22.12 17.74
C VAL A 2 -54.60 -22.19 19.07
N CYS A 3 -55.05 -21.38 20.02
CA CYS A 3 -54.77 -21.59 21.43
C CYS A 3 -55.50 -22.89 21.83
N ASN A 4 -54.93 -24.05 21.49
CA ASN A 4 -55.33 -25.28 22.15
C ASN A 4 -54.37 -25.53 23.31
N ALA A 5 -54.84 -26.26 24.31
CA ALA A 5 -54.07 -26.59 25.51
C ALA A 5 -52.87 -27.53 25.26
N SER A 6 -52.52 -27.80 24.00
CA SER A 6 -51.40 -28.62 23.56
C SER A 6 -50.31 -27.81 22.84
N ASP A 7 -50.51 -26.50 22.68
CA ASP A 7 -49.52 -25.59 22.10
C ASP A 7 -48.48 -25.21 23.17
N GLY A 8 -47.20 -25.48 22.90
CA GLY A 8 -46.10 -25.13 23.80
C GLY A 8 -45.85 -23.62 23.91
N CYS A 9 -46.48 -22.81 23.05
CA CYS A 9 -46.45 -21.35 23.06
C CYS A 9 -47.86 -20.72 22.95
N PRO A 10 -48.67 -20.74 24.03
CA PRO A 10 -50.08 -20.32 23.97
C PRO A 10 -50.34 -18.87 23.53
N ASN A 11 -49.33 -18.00 23.67
CA ASN A 11 -49.41 -16.58 23.37
C ASN A 11 -48.61 -16.16 22.12
N ASP A 12 -47.93 -17.09 21.43
CA ASP A 12 -47.18 -16.81 20.21
C ASP A 12 -47.90 -17.44 19.02
N GLY A 13 -48.63 -16.64 18.24
CA GLY A 13 -49.39 -17.12 17.09
C GLY A 13 -48.53 -17.67 15.95
N ASN A 14 -47.21 -17.44 15.98
CA ASN A 14 -46.27 -17.85 14.94
C ASN A 14 -45.49 -19.11 15.31
N LYS A 15 -45.61 -19.62 16.54
CA LYS A 15 -44.92 -20.82 17.01
C LYS A 15 -45.87 -21.75 17.75
N VAL A 16 -45.71 -23.06 17.52
CA VAL A 16 -46.47 -24.11 18.22
C VAL A 16 -45.66 -24.83 19.32
N ALA A 17 -44.39 -24.43 19.48
CA ALA A 17 -43.47 -24.93 20.49
C ALA A 17 -42.35 -23.89 20.77
N PRO A 18 -41.75 -23.87 21.97
CA PRO A 18 -40.78 -22.83 22.36
C PRO A 18 -39.50 -22.76 21.52
N GLY A 19 -39.06 -23.84 20.88
CA GLY A 19 -37.76 -23.84 20.18
C GLY A 19 -36.56 -23.64 21.11
N ASN A 20 -35.39 -23.32 20.54
CA ASN A 20 -34.16 -23.07 21.28
C ASN A 20 -34.20 -21.74 22.04
N CYS A 21 -34.86 -20.73 21.47
CA CYS A 21 -34.90 -19.38 22.03
C CYS A 21 -36.20 -19.02 22.74
N GLY A 22 -37.09 -19.98 22.91
CA GLY A 22 -38.37 -19.78 23.58
C GLY A 22 -39.44 -19.15 22.68
N CYS A 23 -40.65 -19.08 23.23
CA CYS A 23 -41.78 -18.44 22.57
C CYS A 23 -41.53 -16.94 22.41
N GLY A 24 -41.94 -16.36 21.28
CA GLY A 24 -41.85 -14.92 21.00
C GLY A 24 -40.50 -14.43 20.49
N ASN A 25 -39.47 -15.28 20.45
CA ASN A 25 -38.13 -14.92 19.99
C ASN A 25 -37.80 -15.53 18.62
N GLN A 26 -36.84 -14.97 17.89
CA GLN A 26 -36.33 -15.64 16.69
C GLN A 26 -35.43 -16.83 17.06
N GLU A 27 -35.36 -17.84 16.20
CA GLU A 27 -34.57 -19.05 16.42
C GLU A 27 -33.15 -18.92 15.84
N PRO A 28 -32.19 -19.74 16.32
CA PRO A 28 -30.83 -19.73 15.79
C PRO A 28 -30.80 -19.91 14.26
N GLY A 29 -30.01 -19.08 13.58
CA GLY A 29 -29.92 -19.01 12.12
C GLY A 29 -30.92 -18.07 11.46
N ALA A 30 -31.86 -17.48 12.20
CA ALA A 30 -32.66 -16.38 11.69
C ALA A 30 -31.78 -15.13 11.47
N LEU A 31 -32.05 -14.39 10.39
CA LEU A 31 -31.41 -13.09 10.16
C LEU A 31 -31.89 -12.08 11.20
N CYS A 32 -30.95 -11.27 11.67
CA CYS A 32 -31.19 -10.16 12.60
C CYS A 32 -30.20 -9.01 12.27
N ASP A 33 -30.19 -7.94 13.07
CA ASP A 33 -29.21 -6.85 13.02
C ASP A 33 -28.73 -6.61 14.45
N ASP A 34 -27.43 -6.81 14.71
CA ASP A 34 -26.85 -6.66 16.04
C ASP A 34 -26.48 -5.19 16.37
N GLY A 35 -26.68 -4.28 15.41
CA GLY A 35 -26.38 -2.86 15.50
C GLY A 35 -24.89 -2.52 15.46
N ASN A 36 -24.01 -3.50 15.29
CA ASN A 36 -22.57 -3.29 15.22
C ASN A 36 -22.09 -3.21 13.76
N ALA A 37 -21.70 -2.01 13.33
CA ALA A 37 -21.20 -1.79 11.98
C ALA A 37 -19.89 -2.54 11.63
N SER A 38 -19.19 -3.10 12.62
CA SER A 38 -17.95 -3.86 12.42
C SER A 38 -18.20 -5.36 12.17
N THR A 39 -19.44 -5.81 12.29
CA THR A 39 -19.86 -7.20 12.04
C THR A 39 -20.72 -7.27 10.79
N SER A 40 -20.88 -8.47 10.24
CA SER A 40 -21.80 -8.71 9.13
C SER A 40 -22.33 -10.12 9.12
N ASN A 41 -23.36 -10.37 8.30
CA ASN A 41 -24.09 -11.62 8.28
C ASN A 41 -24.63 -11.95 9.67
N ASP A 42 -25.33 -10.97 10.25
CA ASP A 42 -25.91 -11.02 11.58
C ASP A 42 -26.98 -12.10 11.63
N VAL A 43 -26.78 -13.04 12.54
CA VAL A 43 -27.68 -14.17 12.74
C VAL A 43 -27.89 -14.41 14.23
N ILE A 44 -29.06 -14.93 14.57
CA ILE A 44 -29.32 -15.39 15.93
C ILE A 44 -28.43 -16.61 16.21
N GLY A 45 -27.61 -16.54 17.25
CA GLY A 45 -26.75 -17.62 17.72
C GLY A 45 -27.50 -18.68 18.55
N GLY A 46 -26.80 -19.75 18.91
CA GLY A 46 -27.35 -20.79 19.80
C GLY A 46 -27.65 -20.31 21.24
N ASP A 47 -27.10 -19.14 21.59
CA ASP A 47 -27.31 -18.39 22.82
C ASP A 47 -28.44 -17.36 22.71
N CYS A 48 -29.16 -17.33 21.58
CA CYS A 48 -30.30 -16.44 21.32
C CYS A 48 -29.96 -14.96 21.29
N LEU A 49 -28.68 -14.63 21.12
CA LEU A 49 -28.22 -13.29 20.86
C LEU A 49 -28.08 -13.08 19.37
N CYS A 50 -28.37 -11.87 18.91
CA CYS A 50 -28.00 -11.44 17.58
C CYS A 50 -26.53 -11.06 17.58
N ALA A 51 -25.74 -11.69 16.72
CA ALA A 51 -24.35 -11.35 16.51
C ALA A 51 -23.95 -11.62 15.06
N GLY A 52 -23.13 -10.74 14.49
CA GLY A 52 -22.51 -10.96 13.20
C GLY A 52 -21.10 -11.52 13.28
N THR A 53 -20.56 -11.87 12.12
CA THR A 53 -19.14 -12.22 11.96
C THR A 53 -18.32 -10.95 11.89
N GLN A 54 -17.31 -10.83 12.75
CA GLN A 54 -16.37 -9.72 12.74
C GLN A 54 -15.76 -9.56 11.34
N GLN A 55 -15.98 -8.42 10.72
CA GLN A 55 -15.25 -8.06 9.52
C GLN A 55 -13.84 -7.63 9.95
N ASN A 56 -12.81 -8.09 9.24
CA ASN A 56 -11.50 -7.49 9.44
C ASN A 56 -11.62 -6.01 9.04
N ALA A 57 -11.18 -5.12 9.93
CA ALA A 57 -11.04 -3.73 9.55
C ALA A 57 -9.76 -3.60 8.73
N ASP A 58 -9.82 -2.84 7.64
CA ASP A 58 -8.62 -2.46 6.89
C ASP A 58 -7.81 -1.40 7.67
N CYS A 59 -6.70 -0.94 7.09
CA CYS A 59 -5.83 0.05 7.71
C CYS A 59 -6.46 1.45 7.88
N LEU A 60 -7.61 1.70 7.25
CA LEU A 60 -8.41 2.92 7.43
C LEU A 60 -9.59 2.70 8.39
N GLY A 61 -9.70 1.52 9.00
CA GLY A 61 -10.79 1.17 9.89
C GLY A 61 -12.08 0.80 9.16
N ALA A 62 -12.04 0.63 7.84
CA ALA A 62 -13.20 0.23 7.06
C ALA A 62 -13.36 -1.30 7.10
N PRO A 63 -14.52 -1.81 7.55
CA PRO A 63 -14.85 -3.23 7.47
C PRO A 63 -14.75 -3.75 6.03
N ASN A 64 -13.96 -4.81 5.80
CA ASN A 64 -13.66 -5.37 4.47
C ASN A 64 -13.18 -4.33 3.44
N GLY A 65 -12.51 -3.28 3.91
CA GLY A 65 -12.01 -2.21 3.04
C GLY A 65 -10.78 -2.61 2.23
N PRO A 66 -10.43 -1.83 1.19
CA PRO A 66 -9.33 -2.14 0.28
C PRO A 66 -7.93 -1.76 0.83
N ALA A 67 -7.83 -1.04 1.95
CA ALA A 67 -6.57 -0.61 2.53
C ALA A 67 -5.88 -1.73 3.33
N LEU A 68 -5.53 -2.83 2.65
CA LEU A 68 -4.86 -3.99 3.23
C LEU A 68 -3.34 -3.92 3.00
N PRO A 69 -2.53 -4.59 3.83
CA PRO A 69 -1.09 -4.67 3.59
C PRO A 69 -0.74 -5.08 2.15
N GLY A 70 0.10 -4.30 1.49
CA GLY A 70 0.49 -4.44 0.09
C GLY A 70 -0.43 -3.74 -0.91
N SER A 71 -1.59 -3.21 -0.50
CA SER A 71 -2.44 -2.43 -1.39
C SER A 71 -1.86 -1.02 -1.59
N PRO A 72 -2.11 -0.38 -2.76
CA PRO A 72 -1.58 0.94 -3.05
C PRO A 72 -2.10 2.01 -2.08
N CYS A 73 -1.26 2.99 -1.79
CA CYS A 73 -1.61 4.17 -1.02
C CYS A 73 -0.79 5.38 -1.49
N ASP A 74 -0.94 6.53 -0.82
CA ASP A 74 -0.15 7.74 -1.04
C ASP A 74 0.29 8.25 0.34
N ASP A 75 1.59 8.23 0.62
CA ASP A 75 2.14 8.70 1.91
C ASP A 75 2.42 10.22 1.93
N GLY A 76 2.15 10.91 0.82
CA GLY A 76 2.34 12.34 0.62
C GLY A 76 3.80 12.76 0.43
N ASN A 77 4.76 11.82 0.43
CA ASN A 77 6.17 12.12 0.27
C ASN A 77 6.60 12.03 -1.20
N ALA A 78 6.83 13.17 -1.83
CA ALA A 78 7.27 13.25 -3.23
C ALA A 78 8.66 12.62 -3.51
N ALA A 79 9.46 12.33 -2.48
CA ALA A 79 10.75 11.64 -2.63
C ALA A 79 10.63 10.11 -2.58
N ALA A 80 9.43 9.59 -2.32
CA ALA A 80 9.11 8.18 -2.33
C ALA A 80 8.06 7.89 -3.42
N GLY A 81 8.00 6.64 -3.86
CA GLY A 81 6.98 6.21 -4.80
C GLY A 81 6.64 4.74 -4.64
N ASN A 82 5.63 4.28 -5.39
CA ASN A 82 5.04 2.95 -5.22
C ASN A 82 4.62 2.68 -3.77
N ASP A 83 3.89 3.62 -3.18
CA ASP A 83 3.52 3.53 -1.77
C ASP A 83 2.51 2.42 -1.54
N THR A 84 2.75 1.65 -0.49
CA THR A 84 1.91 0.53 -0.10
C THR A 84 1.66 0.52 1.39
N TRP A 85 0.50 -0.02 1.78
CA TRP A 85 0.21 -0.27 3.19
C TRP A 85 1.14 -1.35 3.73
N SER A 86 1.81 -1.08 4.84
CA SER A 86 2.60 -2.07 5.58
C SER A 86 1.71 -2.95 6.48
N VAL A 87 2.28 -4.05 7.00
CA VAL A 87 1.60 -4.89 8.01
C VAL A 87 1.28 -4.16 9.31
N ALA A 88 1.94 -3.02 9.56
CA ALA A 88 1.68 -2.14 10.70
C ALA A 88 0.65 -1.04 10.37
N CYS A 89 -0.02 -1.11 9.22
CA CYS A 89 -0.97 -0.11 8.74
C CYS A 89 -0.40 1.31 8.63
N ALA A 90 0.89 1.41 8.32
CA ALA A 90 1.49 2.65 7.82
C ALA A 90 1.54 2.61 6.29
N CYS A 91 1.11 3.68 5.64
CA CYS A 91 1.38 3.89 4.22
C CYS A 91 2.83 4.36 4.06
N VAL A 92 3.64 3.61 3.31
CA VAL A 92 5.06 3.90 3.12
C VAL A 92 5.47 3.65 1.66
N GLY A 93 6.22 4.59 1.10
CA GLY A 93 6.84 4.49 -0.22
C GLY A 93 8.21 3.83 -0.25
N LEU A 94 8.62 3.40 -1.44
CA LEU A 94 10.00 3.01 -1.73
C LEU A 94 10.81 4.27 -2.10
N PRO A 95 12.09 4.36 -1.67
CA PRO A 95 12.98 5.44 -2.10
C PRO A 95 13.07 5.49 -3.63
N ILE A 96 12.95 6.69 -4.20
CA ILE A 96 13.12 6.92 -5.63
C ILE A 96 14.61 7.07 -5.96
N ASP A 97 15.09 6.34 -6.97
CA ASP A 97 16.47 6.44 -7.45
C ASP A 97 16.68 7.66 -8.37
N CYS A 98 17.91 7.93 -8.79
CA CYS A 98 18.19 9.13 -9.61
C CYS A 98 17.54 9.10 -11.02
N ASN A 99 17.03 7.95 -11.48
CA ASN A 99 16.27 7.81 -12.73
C ASN A 99 14.75 7.96 -12.50
N GLY A 100 14.32 8.23 -11.26
CA GLY A 100 12.91 8.33 -10.93
C GLY A 100 12.24 6.98 -10.71
N VAL A 101 13.00 5.90 -10.52
CA VAL A 101 12.45 4.54 -10.33
C VAL A 101 12.30 4.25 -8.83
N PRO A 102 11.08 4.01 -8.31
CA PRO A 102 10.89 3.61 -6.92
C PRO A 102 11.50 2.24 -6.63
N GLY A 103 12.34 2.15 -5.60
CA GLY A 103 13.13 0.95 -5.29
C GLY A 103 14.26 0.66 -6.27
N GLY A 104 14.56 1.60 -7.17
CA GLY A 104 15.65 1.50 -8.11
C GLY A 104 17.03 1.56 -7.44
N GLY A 105 18.05 1.08 -8.15
CA GLY A 105 19.42 1.01 -7.66
C GLY A 105 20.35 2.07 -8.23
N ALA A 106 19.85 2.96 -9.09
CA ALA A 106 20.70 3.96 -9.73
C ALA A 106 21.13 5.03 -8.72
N VAL A 107 22.43 5.26 -8.63
CA VAL A 107 23.04 6.32 -7.82
C VAL A 107 23.65 7.37 -8.73
N MET A 108 23.69 8.62 -8.24
CA MET A 108 24.50 9.64 -8.88
C MET A 108 25.97 9.25 -8.73
N ASP A 109 26.70 9.35 -9.83
CA ASP A 109 28.15 9.25 -9.81
C ASP A 109 28.77 10.61 -9.44
N ASP A 110 30.10 10.67 -9.31
CA ASP A 110 30.80 11.88 -8.88
C ASP A 110 30.76 13.00 -9.95
N CYS A 111 30.34 12.67 -11.18
CA CYS A 111 30.09 13.59 -12.29
C CYS A 111 28.67 14.19 -12.26
N GLY A 112 27.80 13.70 -11.38
CA GLY A 112 26.37 14.04 -11.35
C GLY A 112 25.55 13.32 -12.41
N VAL A 113 26.08 12.25 -13.01
CA VAL A 113 25.38 11.40 -13.98
C VAL A 113 24.72 10.23 -13.25
N CYS A 114 23.43 10.05 -13.48
CA CYS A 114 22.69 8.94 -12.88
C CYS A 114 23.09 7.60 -13.48
N GLY A 115 23.54 6.65 -12.65
CA GLY A 115 24.05 5.35 -13.10
C GLY A 115 25.36 5.42 -13.87
N GLY A 116 26.08 6.55 -13.78
CA GLY A 116 27.36 6.77 -14.44
C GLY A 116 28.51 5.98 -13.80
N ALA A 117 29.62 5.90 -14.54
CA ALA A 117 30.82 5.17 -14.15
C ALA A 117 32.00 6.10 -13.83
N ASN A 118 31.75 7.35 -13.45
CA ASN A 118 32.78 8.37 -13.21
C ASN A 118 33.66 8.64 -14.45
N ALA A 119 33.07 8.60 -15.65
CA ALA A 119 33.81 8.77 -16.90
C ALA A 119 34.39 10.19 -17.06
N CYS A 120 33.82 11.20 -16.39
CA CYS A 120 34.38 12.56 -16.38
C CYS A 120 35.68 12.69 -15.55
N PHE A 121 36.07 11.66 -14.80
CA PHE A 121 37.36 11.63 -14.10
C PHE A 121 38.39 10.91 -14.95
N ASP A 122 39.22 11.66 -15.67
CA ASP A 122 40.44 11.11 -16.27
C ASP A 122 41.44 10.76 -15.16
N VAL A 123 41.31 9.55 -14.62
CA VAL A 123 42.35 8.94 -13.79
C VAL A 123 43.48 8.51 -14.73
N GLN A 124 44.38 9.46 -14.96
CA GLN A 124 45.81 9.27 -15.21
C GLN A 124 46.31 9.35 -16.67
N VAL A 125 46.66 10.57 -17.07
CA VAL A 125 47.87 10.96 -17.82
C VAL A 125 48.16 10.16 -19.09
N CYS A 126 47.75 10.71 -20.24
CA CYS A 126 48.65 11.06 -21.35
C CYS A 126 47.89 11.86 -22.40
N TYR A 127 48.21 13.14 -22.48
CA TYR A 127 47.81 14.05 -23.55
C TYR A 127 48.36 13.55 -24.89
N THR A 128 47.60 12.71 -25.58
CA THR A 128 47.66 12.63 -27.02
C THR A 128 46.25 12.82 -27.51
N ALA A 129 45.98 13.97 -28.12
CA ALA A 129 44.77 14.21 -28.88
C ALA A 129 44.53 13.01 -29.80
N GLY A 130 43.58 12.16 -29.42
CA GLY A 130 43.07 11.11 -30.28
C GLY A 130 42.38 11.75 -31.48
N PRO A 131 42.19 11.01 -32.59
CA PRO A 131 41.29 11.43 -33.65
C PRO A 131 39.88 11.66 -33.07
N THR A 132 39.02 12.32 -33.85
CA THR A 132 37.66 12.83 -33.52
C THR A 132 36.62 11.80 -33.05
N ASP A 133 37.06 10.64 -32.58
CA ASP A 133 36.28 9.58 -31.92
C ASP A 133 36.57 9.58 -30.40
N ASP A 134 37.01 10.72 -29.85
CA ASP A 134 37.23 10.91 -28.41
C ASP A 134 35.88 10.99 -27.67
N PRO A 135 35.62 10.10 -26.70
CA PRO A 135 34.36 10.07 -25.95
C PRO A 135 34.13 11.32 -25.09
N ASP A 136 35.07 12.26 -25.00
CA ASP A 136 34.87 13.57 -24.35
C ASP A 136 33.91 14.51 -25.11
N ALA A 137 33.64 14.25 -26.39
CA ALA A 137 32.77 15.06 -27.22
C ALA A 137 31.26 14.82 -26.98
N GLU A 138 30.87 13.73 -26.32
CA GLU A 138 29.45 13.39 -26.07
C GLU A 138 28.89 13.99 -24.76
N GLU A 139 29.74 14.51 -23.86
CA GLU A 139 29.33 15.04 -22.56
C GLU A 139 29.24 16.59 -22.49
N ALA A 140 29.22 17.29 -23.62
CA ALA A 140 29.05 18.74 -23.66
C ALA A 140 27.58 19.24 -23.66
N ALA A 141 26.59 18.35 -23.48
CA ALA A 141 25.17 18.71 -23.60
C ALA A 141 24.50 19.19 -22.30
N ASN A 142 25.10 18.98 -21.11
CA ASN A 142 24.53 19.39 -19.82
C ASN A 142 25.51 20.13 -18.87
N GLY A 143 26.70 20.50 -19.35
CA GLY A 143 27.35 21.75 -18.95
C GLY A 143 28.27 21.71 -17.72
N ASN A 144 29.49 21.20 -17.89
CA ASN A 144 30.70 22.05 -17.90
C ASN A 144 31.97 21.24 -18.23
N MET A 145 32.66 21.60 -19.32
CA MET A 145 34.08 21.27 -19.55
C MET A 145 34.94 22.44 -19.04
N TYR A 146 35.89 22.19 -18.15
CA TYR A 146 36.80 23.23 -17.65
C TYR A 146 37.94 23.45 -18.64
N HIS A 147 37.90 24.58 -19.33
CA HIS A 147 39.00 25.06 -20.14
C HIS A 147 40.10 25.60 -19.22
N ASP A 148 41.31 25.05 -19.26
CA ASP A 148 42.45 25.76 -18.69
C ASP A 148 42.77 26.97 -19.59
N GLY A 149 42.88 28.13 -18.94
CA GLY A 149 43.30 29.36 -19.57
C GLY A 149 44.82 29.34 -19.69
N GLY A 150 45.31 29.16 -20.91
CA GLY A 150 46.74 29.25 -21.19
C GLY A 150 47.32 30.63 -20.86
N ILE A 151 47.92 30.78 -19.68
CA ILE A 151 49.10 31.64 -19.48
C ILE A 151 50.32 30.72 -19.67
N GLY A 152 51.15 31.03 -20.68
CA GLY A 152 52.28 30.21 -21.14
C GLY A 152 53.44 30.03 -20.14
N PRO A 153 54.53 29.35 -20.55
CA PRO A 153 55.67 30.12 -21.08
C PRO A 153 56.51 29.44 -22.19
N GLY A 154 57.04 30.27 -23.11
CA GLY A 154 58.42 30.16 -23.61
C GLY A 154 58.73 29.21 -24.77
N VAL A 155 58.61 29.73 -26.01
CA VAL A 155 59.72 29.87 -26.98
C VAL A 155 59.55 31.17 -27.75
#